data_AF-A0A925FXZ5-F1
#
_entry.id   AF-A0A925FXZ5-F1
#
_cell.length_a   1.000
_cell.length_b   1.000
_cell.length_c   1.000
_cell.angle_alpha   90.00
_cell.angle_beta   90.00
_cell.angle_gamma   90.00
#
_symmetry.space_group_name_H-M   'P 1'
#
loop_
_entity.id
_entity.type
_entity.pdbx_description
1 polymer ?
#
loop_
_entity_poly.entity_id
_entity_poly.type
_entity_poly.pdbx_seq_one_letter_code
_entity_poly.pdbx_strand_id
1 'polypeptide(L)'
;MCVMIFLAFSENSIQLVPDGTLFLHIAIILIMVFVLNATLFKPINRILAERERRTRGRSGEAHEILQRVEEGLSNYERTLREARAEGYRLMEQERAKAMSERQSKLGAVREEIGSSVAEQKETIRAQSEEAHQVLERDSRQIAAQIGAHILHRPVSETTISSVN
;
A
#
# COMPACT_ATOMS: atom_id res chain seq x y z
N MET A 1 41.91 -38.42 -70.68
CA MET A 1 40.91 -39.14 -69.86
C MET A 1 40.50 -40.42 -70.59
N CYS A 2 41.39 -41.43 -70.62
CA CYS A 2 41.12 -42.79 -71.11
C CYS A 2 42.32 -43.72 -70.78
N VAL A 3 43.55 -43.17 -70.76
CA VAL A 3 44.78 -43.95 -70.47
C VAL A 3 44.99 -44.26 -68.98
N MET A 4 44.44 -43.46 -68.07
CA MET A 4 44.74 -43.57 -66.62
C MET A 4 43.83 -44.55 -65.87
N ILE A 5 42.75 -45.04 -66.51
CA ILE A 5 41.85 -46.06 -65.95
C ILE A 5 42.38 -47.49 -66.22
N PHE A 6 43.24 -47.66 -67.22
CA PHE A 6 43.68 -48.99 -67.67
C PHE A 6 44.85 -49.56 -66.84
N LEU A 7 45.56 -48.75 -66.06
CA LEU A 7 46.65 -49.22 -65.17
C LEU A 7 46.17 -49.61 -63.76
N ALA A 8 44.86 -49.60 -63.51
CA ALA A 8 44.32 -49.85 -62.17
C ALA A 8 44.09 -51.35 -61.86
N PHE A 9 44.40 -52.28 -62.75
CA PHE A 9 43.99 -53.68 -62.59
C PHE A 9 44.96 -54.76 -63.09
N SER A 10 46.27 -54.54 -63.00
CA SER A 10 47.26 -55.59 -63.26
C SER A 10 48.44 -55.47 -62.29
N GLU A 11 48.29 -56.05 -61.10
CA GLU A 11 49.20 -57.04 -60.50
C GLU A 11 48.80 -57.25 -59.04
N ASN A 12 48.05 -58.33 -58.81
CA ASN A 12 47.98 -58.95 -57.49
C ASN A 12 49.34 -59.60 -57.20
N SER A 13 50.24 -58.85 -56.57
CA SER A 13 51.18 -59.44 -55.62
C SER A 13 50.88 -58.81 -54.26
N ILE A 14 50.31 -59.61 -53.37
CA ILE A 14 50.18 -59.23 -51.96
C ILE A 14 51.61 -59.31 -51.39
N GLN A 15 52.40 -58.28 -51.64
CA GLN A 15 53.69 -58.06 -51.01
C GLN A 15 53.43 -57.51 -49.60
N LEU A 16 53.41 -58.42 -48.64
CA LEU A 16 53.31 -58.13 -47.21
C LEU A 16 54.67 -57.66 -46.64
N VAL A 17 55.43 -56.88 -47.41
CA VAL A 17 56.71 -56.30 -46.99
C VAL A 17 56.52 -54.79 -46.80
N PRO A 18 56.90 -54.24 -45.63
CA PRO A 18 56.72 -52.83 -45.34
C PRO A 18 57.74 -52.00 -46.11
N ASP A 19 57.41 -51.67 -47.36
CA ASP A 19 58.19 -50.73 -48.18
C ASP A 19 57.91 -49.27 -47.77
N GLY A 20 58.91 -48.40 -47.95
CA GLY A 20 58.83 -46.96 -47.60
C GLY A 20 57.68 -46.20 -48.28
N THR A 21 57.08 -46.79 -49.31
CA THR A 21 55.84 -46.32 -49.97
C THR A 21 54.64 -46.32 -49.02
N LEU A 22 54.58 -47.21 -48.03
CA LEU A 22 53.54 -47.25 -47.02
C LEU A 22 53.61 -46.01 -46.12
N PHE A 23 54.81 -45.61 -45.68
CA PHE A 23 55.01 -44.38 -44.92
C PHE A 23 54.62 -43.14 -45.74
N LEU A 24 54.93 -43.13 -47.04
CA LEU A 24 54.49 -42.06 -47.96
C LEU A 24 52.95 -42.00 -48.07
N HIS A 25 52.28 -43.14 -48.19
CA HIS A 25 50.81 -43.21 -48.20
C HIS A 25 50.20 -42.76 -46.86
N ILE A 26 50.78 -43.14 -45.72
CA ILE A 26 50.33 -42.64 -44.41
C ILE A 26 50.48 -41.12 -44.34
N ALA A 27 51.63 -40.57 -44.77
CA ALA A 27 51.87 -39.14 -44.79
C ALA A 27 50.84 -38.40 -45.66
N ILE A 28 50.50 -38.93 -46.84
CA ILE A 28 49.51 -38.28 -47.72
C ILE A 28 48.10 -38.32 -47.14
N ILE A 29 47.71 -39.42 -46.48
CA ILE A 29 46.42 -39.52 -45.78
C ILE A 29 46.37 -38.54 -44.60
N LEU A 30 47.44 -38.42 -43.82
CA LEU A 30 47.50 -37.47 -42.71
C LEU A 30 47.38 -36.02 -43.19
N ILE A 31 48.08 -35.66 -44.28
CA ILE A 31 47.97 -34.34 -44.91
C ILE A 31 46.53 -34.11 -45.40
N MET A 32 45.92 -35.09 -46.08
CA MET A 32 44.54 -35.02 -46.55
C MET A 32 43.55 -34.79 -45.41
N VAL A 33 43.67 -35.56 -44.33
CA VAL A 33 42.81 -35.44 -43.13
C VAL A 33 42.99 -34.07 -42.50
N PHE A 34 44.22 -33.56 -42.41
CA PHE A 34 44.49 -32.23 -41.87
C PHE A 34 43.85 -31.13 -42.72
N VAL A 35 44.02 -31.18 -44.05
CA VAL A 35 43.41 -30.24 -45.00
C VAL A 35 41.88 -30.29 -44.91
N LEU A 36 41.30 -31.50 -44.86
CA LEU A 36 39.85 -31.69 -44.79
C LEU A 36 39.28 -31.23 -43.43
N ASN A 37 39.99 -31.46 -42.34
CA ASN A 37 39.61 -30.98 -41.01
C ASN A 37 39.57 -29.46 -40.97
N ALA A 38 40.60 -28.80 -41.50
CA ALA A 38 40.68 -27.35 -41.56
C ALA A 38 39.64 -26.74 -42.51
N THR A 39 39.43 -27.34 -43.68
CA THR A 39 38.61 -26.76 -44.77
C THR A 39 37.13 -27.11 -44.69
N LEU A 40 36.76 -28.28 -44.16
CA LEU A 40 35.37 -28.76 -44.18
C LEU A 40 34.78 -28.94 -42.77
N PHE A 41 35.43 -29.72 -41.91
CA PHE A 41 34.85 -30.07 -40.61
C PHE A 41 34.71 -28.86 -39.69
N LYS A 42 35.76 -28.02 -39.61
CA LYS A 42 35.74 -26.82 -38.77
C LYS A 42 34.66 -25.81 -39.20
N PRO A 43 34.50 -25.43 -40.49
CA PRO A 43 33.43 -24.52 -40.88
C PRO A 43 32.04 -25.14 -40.78
N ILE A 44 31.86 -26.44 -41.09
CA ILE A 44 30.56 -27.11 -40.95
C ILE A 44 30.09 -27.11 -39.50
N ASN A 45 30.96 -27.51 -38.56
CA ASN A 45 30.63 -27.52 -37.14
C ASN A 45 30.33 -26.11 -36.61
N ARG A 46 31.04 -25.08 -37.10
CA ARG A 46 30.76 -23.69 -36.75
C ARG A 46 29.37 -23.25 -37.22
N ILE A 47 28.98 -23.60 -38.44
CA ILE A 47 27.65 -23.27 -38.99
C ILE A 47 26.56 -24.00 -38.23
N LEU A 48 26.78 -25.26 -37.87
CA LEU A 48 25.82 -26.06 -37.12
C LEU A 48 25.61 -25.49 -35.71
N ALA A 49 26.70 -25.15 -35.02
CA ALA A 49 26.65 -24.48 -33.72
C ALA A 49 25.98 -23.10 -33.79
N GLU A 50 26.25 -22.32 -34.83
CA GLU A 50 25.60 -21.01 -35.04
C GLU A 50 24.10 -21.15 -35.31
N ARG A 51 23.67 -22.12 -36.13
CA ARG A 51 22.25 -22.40 -36.38
C ARG A 51 21.54 -22.85 -35.11
N GLU A 52 22.18 -23.74 -34.35
CA GLU A 52 21.63 -24.25 -33.11
C GLU A 52 21.53 -23.15 -32.04
N ARG A 53 22.55 -22.29 -31.94
CA ARG A 53 22.54 -21.09 -31.09
C ARG A 53 21.45 -20.10 -31.51
N ARG A 54 21.24 -19.87 -32.81
CA ARG A 54 20.18 -18.97 -33.30
C ARG A 54 18.78 -19.53 -33.00
N THR A 55 18.57 -20.83 -33.21
CA THR A 55 17.26 -21.46 -32.95
C THR A 55 16.96 -21.53 -31.45
N ARG A 56 17.91 -22.01 -30.64
CA ARG A 56 17.75 -22.05 -29.17
C ARG A 56 17.70 -20.66 -28.56
N GLY A 57 18.56 -19.75 -29.02
CA GLY A 57 18.61 -18.37 -28.55
C GLY A 57 17.28 -17.65 -28.71
N ARG A 58 16.63 -17.78 -29.87
CA ARG A 58 15.30 -17.18 -30.10
C ARG A 58 14.22 -17.77 -29.19
N SER A 59 14.27 -19.07 -28.89
CA SER A 59 13.33 -19.70 -27.97
C SER A 59 13.57 -19.29 -26.51
N GLY A 60 14.85 -19.20 -26.10
CA GLY A 60 15.23 -18.76 -24.75
C GLY A 60 14.91 -17.29 -24.51
N GLU A 61 15.22 -16.43 -25.49
CA GLU A 61 14.92 -14.99 -25.44
C GLU A 61 13.41 -14.74 -25.39
N ALA A 62 12.61 -15.46 -26.17
CA ALA A 62 11.14 -15.38 -26.08
C ALA A 62 10.63 -15.80 -24.69
N HIS A 63 11.20 -16.84 -24.10
CA HIS A 63 10.82 -17.29 -22.76
C HIS A 63 11.22 -16.28 -21.68
N GLU A 64 12.43 -15.72 -21.76
CA GLU A 64 12.88 -14.65 -20.86
C GLU A 64 11.99 -13.39 -20.97
N ILE A 65 11.59 -13.00 -22.19
CA ILE A 65 10.70 -11.86 -22.40
C ILE A 65 9.35 -12.13 -21.75
N LEU A 66 8.76 -13.32 -21.97
CA LEU A 66 7.49 -13.70 -21.34
C LEU A 66 7.60 -13.71 -19.81
N GLN A 67 8.69 -14.26 -19.27
CA GLN A 67 8.92 -14.27 -17.83
C GLN A 67 9.05 -12.85 -17.26
N ARG A 68 9.80 -11.97 -17.92
CA ARG A 68 9.93 -10.56 -17.48
C ARG A 68 8.62 -9.81 -17.55
N VAL A 69 7.77 -10.08 -18.55
CA VAL A 69 6.44 -9.49 -18.66
C VAL A 69 5.54 -9.99 -17.54
N GLU A 70 5.54 -11.29 -17.25
CA GLU A 70 4.76 -11.89 -16.17
C GLU A 70 5.19 -11.35 -14.80
N GLU A 71 6.50 -11.29 -14.54
CA GLU A 71 7.05 -10.71 -13.32
C GLU A 71 6.70 -9.21 -13.19
N GLY A 72 6.78 -8.47 -14.30
CA GLY A 72 6.39 -7.07 -14.35
C GLY A 72 4.91 -6.85 -14.07
N LEU A 73 4.04 -7.68 -14.66
CA LEU A 73 2.60 -7.65 -14.45
C LEU A 73 2.25 -7.99 -13.01
N SER A 74 2.82 -9.06 -12.47
CA SER A 74 2.63 -9.48 -11.08
C SER A 74 3.05 -8.39 -10.09
N ASN A 75 4.20 -7.74 -10.31
CA ASN A 75 4.64 -6.62 -9.49
C ASN A 75 3.72 -5.40 -9.63
N TYR A 76 3.26 -5.09 -10.83
CA TYR A 76 2.33 -4.00 -11.07
C TYR A 76 1.01 -4.23 -10.33
N GLU A 77 0.41 -5.41 -10.47
CA GLU A 77 -0.82 -5.78 -9.77
C GLU A 77 -0.67 -5.78 -8.25
N ARG A 78 0.48 -6.26 -7.75
CA ARG A 78 0.81 -6.22 -6.33
C ARG A 78 0.88 -4.78 -5.82
N THR A 79 1.64 -3.92 -6.51
CA THR A 79 1.78 -2.51 -6.13
C THR A 79 0.43 -1.77 -6.20
N LEU A 80 -0.40 -2.08 -7.20
CA LEU A 80 -1.73 -1.50 -7.33
C LEU A 80 -2.65 -1.93 -6.17
N ARG A 81 -2.60 -3.20 -5.74
CA ARG A 81 -3.35 -3.68 -4.57
C ARG A 81 -2.86 -3.03 -3.29
N GLU A 82 -1.55 -2.95 -3.09
CA GLU A 82 -0.93 -2.28 -1.93
C GLU A 82 -1.33 -0.80 -1.86
N ALA A 83 -1.24 -0.07 -2.98
CA ALA A 83 -1.64 1.35 -3.05
C ALA A 83 -3.13 1.56 -2.74
N ARG A 84 -4.02 0.68 -3.24
CA ARG A 84 -5.45 0.73 -2.92
C ARG A 84 -5.71 0.45 -1.44
N ALA A 85 -5.06 -0.57 -0.87
CA ALA A 85 -5.19 -0.91 0.53
C ALA A 85 -4.71 0.25 1.43
N GLU A 86 -3.58 0.87 1.09
CA GLU A 86 -3.08 2.04 1.83
C GLU A 86 -4.00 3.25 1.70
N GLY A 87 -4.55 3.49 0.50
CA GLY A 87 -5.57 4.52 0.28
C GLY A 87 -6.80 4.32 1.16
N TYR A 88 -7.34 3.11 1.23
CA TYR A 88 -8.46 2.80 2.13
C TYR A 88 -8.10 2.97 3.60
N ARG A 89 -6.89 2.54 4.00
CA ARG A 89 -6.39 2.67 5.37
C ARG A 89 -6.29 4.14 5.78
N LEU A 90 -5.77 5.00 4.89
CA LEU A 90 -5.69 6.44 5.12
C LEU A 90 -7.09 7.07 5.22
N MET A 91 -8.00 6.73 4.30
CA MET A 91 -9.38 7.22 4.36
C MET A 91 -10.07 6.83 5.67
N GLU A 92 -9.91 5.60 6.12
CA GLU A 92 -10.50 5.13 7.37
C GLU A 92 -9.89 5.83 8.59
N GLN A 93 -8.56 6.05 8.60
CA GLN A 93 -7.90 6.81 9.65
C GLN A 93 -8.41 8.25 9.73
N GLU A 94 -8.52 8.95 8.60
CA GLU A 94 -9.03 10.32 8.57
C GLU A 94 -10.51 10.38 8.97
N ARG A 95 -11.32 9.40 8.55
CA ARG A 95 -12.72 9.28 8.99
C ARG A 95 -12.82 9.05 10.49
N ALA A 96 -12.00 8.17 11.06
CA ALA A 96 -11.97 7.88 12.48
C ALA A 96 -11.52 9.11 13.30
N LYS A 97 -10.48 9.83 12.85
CA LYS A 97 -10.05 11.10 13.45
C LYS A 97 -11.16 12.14 13.41
N ALA A 98 -11.79 12.36 12.26
CA ALA A 98 -12.89 13.31 12.13
C ALA A 98 -14.09 12.97 13.04
N MET A 99 -14.43 11.68 13.16
CA MET A 99 -15.47 11.23 14.10
C MET A 99 -15.09 11.46 15.56
N SER A 100 -13.84 11.17 15.93
CA SER A 100 -13.33 11.41 17.28
C SER A 100 -13.32 12.90 17.63
N GLU A 101 -12.83 13.76 16.73
CA GLU A 101 -12.86 15.21 16.91
C GLU A 101 -14.28 15.75 17.03
N ARG A 102 -15.19 15.28 16.17
CA ARG A 102 -16.60 15.64 16.24
C ARG A 102 -17.20 15.26 17.59
N GLN A 103 -16.93 14.05 18.06
CA GLN A 103 -17.41 13.58 19.35
C GLN A 103 -16.83 14.39 20.52
N SER A 104 -15.55 14.72 20.46
CA SER A 104 -14.88 15.56 21.46
C SER A 104 -15.46 16.98 21.50
N LYS A 105 -15.68 17.61 20.33
CA LYS A 105 -16.29 18.94 20.24
C LYS A 105 -17.73 18.93 20.75
N LEU A 106 -18.52 17.92 20.38
CA LEU A 106 -19.88 17.75 20.90
C LEU A 106 -19.90 17.52 22.41
N GLY A 107 -18.94 16.75 22.94
CA GLY A 107 -18.76 16.54 24.37
C GLY A 107 -18.50 17.85 25.11
N ALA A 108 -17.49 18.62 24.64
CA ALA A 108 -17.14 19.91 25.22
C ALA A 108 -18.31 20.90 25.20
N VAL A 109 -19.02 21.01 24.08
CA VAL A 109 -20.20 21.90 23.97
C VAL A 109 -21.32 21.44 24.90
N ARG A 110 -21.56 20.14 25.05
CA ARG A 110 -22.57 19.62 25.99
C ARG A 110 -22.22 19.92 27.44
N GLU A 111 -20.94 19.83 27.78
CA GLU A 111 -20.45 20.14 29.13
C GLU A 111 -20.57 21.63 29.43
N GLU A 112 -20.18 22.50 28.49
CA GLU A 112 -20.33 23.96 28.59
C GLU A 112 -21.81 24.39 28.70
N ILE A 113 -22.70 23.78 27.92
CA ILE A 113 -24.15 24.01 28.05
C ILE A 113 -24.64 23.52 29.41
N GLY A 114 -24.18 22.35 29.86
CA GLY A 114 -24.54 21.78 31.16
C GLY A 114 -24.14 22.69 32.33
N SER A 115 -22.91 23.21 32.31
CA SER A 115 -22.42 24.15 33.31
C SER A 115 -23.20 25.47 33.26
N SER A 116 -23.42 26.02 32.07
CA SER A 116 -24.17 27.28 31.88
C SER A 116 -25.62 27.15 32.39
N VAL A 117 -26.29 26.03 32.11
CA VAL A 117 -27.66 25.77 32.60
C VAL A 117 -27.67 25.59 34.11
N ALA A 118 -26.67 24.93 34.69
CA ALA A 118 -26.56 24.79 36.15
C ALA A 118 -26.37 26.15 36.84
N GLU A 119 -25.47 26.99 36.31
CA GLU A 119 -25.20 28.35 36.81
C GLU A 119 -26.45 29.25 36.70
N GLN A 120 -27.13 29.23 35.55
CA GLN A 120 -28.36 30.00 35.36
C GLN A 120 -29.48 29.53 36.31
N LYS A 121 -29.63 28.23 36.52
CA LYS A 121 -30.59 27.70 37.49
C LYS A 121 -30.30 28.17 38.90
N GLU A 122 -29.03 28.23 39.29
CA GLU A 122 -28.66 28.71 40.61
C GLU A 122 -28.91 30.21 40.76
N THR A 123 -28.60 31.00 39.73
CA THR A 123 -28.94 32.42 39.67
C THR A 123 -30.45 32.66 39.80
N ILE A 124 -31.27 31.91 39.07
CA ILE A 124 -32.74 32.01 39.14
C ILE A 124 -33.25 31.66 40.54
N ARG A 125 -32.68 30.64 41.19
CA ARG A 125 -33.04 30.29 42.58
C ARG A 125 -32.72 31.43 43.55
N ALA A 126 -31.52 32.00 43.44
CA ALA A 126 -31.10 33.13 44.27
C ALA A 126 -32.02 34.36 44.06
N GLN A 127 -32.34 34.68 42.81
CA GLN A 127 -33.27 35.77 42.47
C GLN A 127 -34.69 35.51 42.99
N SER A 128 -35.17 34.26 42.93
CA SER A 128 -36.48 33.89 43.46
C SER A 128 -36.53 34.06 44.97
N GLU A 129 -35.48 33.64 45.69
CA GLU A 129 -35.38 33.79 47.15
C GLU A 129 -35.31 35.27 47.56
N GLU A 130 -34.51 36.08 46.85
CA GLU A 130 -34.45 37.52 47.06
C GLU A 130 -35.80 38.19 46.82
N ALA A 131 -36.48 37.86 45.72
CA ALA A 131 -37.81 38.37 45.42
C ALA A 131 -38.83 38.00 46.50
N HIS A 132 -38.79 36.76 47.02
CA HIS A 132 -39.64 36.34 48.13
C HIS A 132 -39.41 37.18 49.40
N GLN A 133 -38.15 37.46 49.77
CA GLN A 133 -37.84 38.29 50.93
C GLN A 133 -38.27 39.75 50.77
N VAL A 134 -38.15 40.30 49.56
CA VAL A 134 -38.62 41.66 49.22
C VAL A 134 -40.15 41.71 49.33
N LEU A 135 -40.86 40.77 48.71
CA LEU A 135 -42.32 40.65 48.79
C LEU A 135 -42.82 40.54 50.24
N GLU A 136 -42.12 39.80 51.10
CA GLU A 136 -42.48 39.65 52.51
C GLU A 136 -42.27 40.95 53.30
N ARG A 137 -41.18 41.69 53.04
CA ARG A 137 -40.95 43.03 53.63
C ARG A 137 -42.02 44.02 53.16
N ASP A 138 -42.27 44.08 51.86
CA ASP A 138 -43.26 44.99 51.27
C ASP A 138 -44.67 44.69 51.80
N SER A 139 -45.03 43.40 51.91
CA SER A 139 -46.31 42.98 52.49
C SER A 139 -46.47 43.45 53.93
N ARG A 140 -45.43 43.30 54.76
CA ARG A 140 -45.43 43.82 56.15
C ARG A 140 -45.58 45.34 56.19
N GLN A 141 -44.87 46.05 55.32
CA GLN A 141 -44.94 47.52 55.25
C GLN A 141 -46.33 48.00 54.81
N ILE A 142 -46.91 47.39 53.78
CA ILE A 142 -48.26 47.71 53.29
C ILE A 142 -49.31 47.41 54.36
N ALA A 143 -49.21 46.25 55.04
CA ALA A 143 -50.11 45.90 56.14
C ALA A 143 -50.04 46.93 57.28
N ALA A 144 -48.84 47.38 57.64
CA ALA A 144 -48.65 48.42 58.65
C ALA A 144 -49.26 49.77 58.23
N GLN A 145 -49.10 50.16 56.96
CA GLN A 145 -49.71 51.39 56.41
C GLN A 145 -51.24 51.33 56.43
N ILE A 146 -51.83 50.20 56.01
CA ILE A 146 -53.29 49.98 56.04
C ILE A 146 -53.79 50.03 57.49
N GLY A 147 -53.13 49.33 58.41
CA GLY A 147 -53.48 49.33 59.84
C GLY A 147 -53.44 50.73 60.44
N ALA A 148 -52.39 51.51 60.14
CA ALA A 148 -52.27 52.90 60.60
C ALA A 148 -53.37 53.81 60.00
N HIS A 149 -53.76 53.59 58.75
CA HIS A 149 -54.83 54.35 58.10
C HIS A 149 -56.20 54.06 58.73
N ILE A 150 -56.49 52.79 59.05
CA ILE A 150 -57.75 52.40 59.72
C ILE A 150 -57.79 52.91 61.17
N LEU A 151 -56.69 52.81 61.90
CA LEU A 151 -56.61 53.14 63.33
C LEU A 151 -56.35 54.64 63.62
N HIS A 152 -56.11 55.48 62.60
CA HIS A 152 -55.78 56.91 62.72
C HIS A 152 -54.62 57.23 63.70
N ARG A 153 -53.75 56.24 63.98
CA ARG A 153 -52.56 56.33 64.85
C ARG A 153 -51.48 55.40 64.30
N PRO A 154 -50.19 55.76 64.35
CA PRO A 154 -49.12 54.85 63.93
C PRO A 154 -49.08 53.60 64.81
N VAL A 155 -49.15 52.43 64.17
CA VAL A 155 -49.01 51.12 64.83
C VAL A 155 -47.52 50.75 64.83
N SER A 156 -46.91 50.73 66.01
CA SER A 156 -45.51 50.30 66.16
C SER A 156 -45.38 48.77 66.07
N GLU A 157 -44.25 48.34 65.52
CA GLU A 157 -43.80 46.98 65.17
C GLU A 157 -44.01 45.90 66.26
N THR A 158 -44.18 46.29 67.53
CA THR A 158 -44.30 45.41 68.70
C THR A 158 -45.63 44.66 68.83
N THR A 159 -46.72 45.08 68.17
CA THR A 159 -48.03 44.39 68.32
C THR A 159 -48.17 43.18 67.39
N ILE A 160 -47.49 43.18 66.25
CA ILE A 160 -47.65 42.14 65.19
C ILE A 160 -46.99 40.80 65.57
N SER A 161 -45.98 40.80 66.45
CA SER A 161 -45.35 39.57 66.95
C SER A 161 -46.20 38.77 67.94
N SER A 162 -47.34 39.30 68.41
CA SER A 162 -48.20 38.66 69.43
C SER A 162 -49.43 37.93 68.86
N VAL A 163 -49.57 37.91 67.53
CA VAL A 163 -50.61 37.12 66.83
C VAL A 163 -49.92 36.13 65.90
N ASN A 164 -49.17 35.22 66.49
CA ASN A 164 -48.86 33.91 65.92
C ASN A 164 -48.91 32.89 67.05
#